data_AF-A0A6A4X5L9-F1
#
_entry.id   AF-A0A6A4X5L9-F1
#
_cell.length_a   1.000
_cell.length_b   1.000
_cell.length_c   1.000
_cell.angle_alpha   90.00
_cell.angle_beta   90.00
_cell.angle_gamma   90.00
#
_symmetry.space_group_name_H-M   'P 1'
#
loop_
_entity.id
_entity.type
_entity.pdbx_description
1 polymer ?
#
loop_
_entity_poly.entity_id
_entity_poly.type
_entity_poly.pdbx_seq_one_letter_code
_entity_poly.pdbx_strand_id
1 'polypeptide(L)'
;MFFLAHSTACRDENGVLRPDGSHWTSEDNCLQFTCASGQVLGLTELCVHVFLPGCVPQTVPGQCCPDYNCTSIGPRDCVRPDGSVLPHGSHVIDETRCLVISCTNGTLGEIVVECPPPPRPGCVPVEQPNSCCPTFFCPEPGQDCADPNGVPLVHNTSRISTDGCTIYTCFDGELSVTSEECIEPYPPGNCLPVFTPGVCCPSFNCSGPADCEDPSGQIRPHNSNWTSADGCTVYKCFDGVISSSNIVCDVIASPSPDCVSVNIPGQCCPVYDCPHYGTRGKSRQASLHSIFSCLNFVTMGQDLLASN
;
A
#
# COMPACT_ATOMS: atom_id res chain seq x y z
N MET A 1 29.24 79.49 14.80
CA MET A 1 28.60 78.53 13.87
C MET A 1 29.62 77.42 13.65
N PHE A 2 29.51 76.32 14.40
CA PHE A 2 30.35 75.14 14.18
C PHE A 2 29.77 74.39 12.98
N PHE A 3 30.44 74.46 11.82
CA PHE A 3 30.16 73.55 10.74
C PHE A 3 30.85 72.23 11.08
N LEU A 4 30.06 71.23 11.48
CA LEU A 4 30.50 69.84 11.52
C LEU A 4 30.86 69.45 10.08
N ALA A 5 32.16 69.43 9.78
CA ALA A 5 32.66 68.85 8.54
C ALA A 5 32.28 67.37 8.55
N HIS A 6 31.25 67.00 7.79
CA HIS A 6 30.96 65.60 7.54
C HIS A 6 32.15 65.05 6.76
N SER A 7 32.98 64.24 7.42
CA SER A 7 34.07 63.55 6.75
C SER A 7 33.48 62.58 5.75
N THR A 8 33.52 62.92 4.47
CA THR A 8 33.14 62.04 3.36
C THR A 8 34.21 60.96 3.09
N ALA A 9 35.27 60.92 3.89
CA ALA A 9 36.33 59.93 3.84
C ALA A 9 35.89 58.61 4.48
N CYS A 10 36.29 57.50 3.88
CA CYS A 10 36.05 56.15 4.39
C CYS A 10 37.26 55.66 5.18
N ARG A 11 37.06 54.77 6.15
CA ARG A 11 38.15 54.09 6.85
C ARG A 11 38.25 52.65 6.33
N ASP A 12 39.44 52.27 5.85
CA ASP A 12 39.69 50.89 5.40
C ASP A 12 40.00 49.93 6.57
N GLU A 13 40.17 48.65 6.26
CA GLU A 13 40.44 47.57 7.23
C GLU A 13 41.76 47.75 8.00
N ASN A 14 42.70 48.51 7.46
CA ASN A 14 43.97 48.86 8.09
C ASN A 14 43.87 50.17 8.91
N GLY A 15 42.67 50.73 9.03
CA GLY A 15 42.41 51.96 9.75
C GLY A 15 42.86 53.23 9.02
N VAL A 16 43.21 53.14 7.74
CA VAL A 16 43.64 54.28 6.92
C VAL A 16 42.42 55.04 6.40
N LEU A 17 42.46 56.37 6.50
CA LEU A 17 41.42 57.24 5.95
C LEU A 17 41.64 57.43 4.45
N ARG A 18 40.65 57.00 3.67
CA ARG A 18 40.61 57.03 2.21
C ARG A 18 39.67 58.15 1.76
N PRO A 19 40.08 59.03 0.82
CA PRO A 19 39.23 60.12 0.35
C PRO A 19 38.02 59.58 -0.43
N ASP A 20 36.96 60.37 -0.48
CA ASP A 20 35.78 60.04 -1.28
C ASP A 20 36.15 59.85 -2.76
N GLY A 21 35.60 58.81 -3.39
CA GLY A 21 35.91 58.40 -4.76
C GLY A 21 37.21 57.62 -4.95
N SER A 22 37.93 57.27 -3.87
CA SER A 22 39.12 56.41 -3.98
C SER A 22 38.78 54.93 -4.13
N HIS A 23 39.64 54.22 -4.85
CA HIS A 23 39.57 52.78 -5.08
C HIS A 23 40.83 52.10 -4.55
N TRP A 24 40.68 50.94 -3.92
CA TRP A 24 41.79 50.10 -3.48
C TRP A 24 41.42 48.63 -3.51
N THR A 25 42.42 47.75 -3.46
CA THR A 25 42.23 46.30 -3.44
C THR A 25 42.77 45.70 -2.15
N SER A 26 42.27 44.52 -1.79
CA SER A 26 42.86 43.68 -0.75
C SER A 26 44.24 43.15 -1.18
N GLU A 27 45.01 42.64 -0.21
CA GLU A 27 46.35 42.08 -0.45
C GLU A 27 46.35 40.89 -1.42
N ASP A 28 45.27 40.11 -1.44
CA ASP A 28 45.04 38.99 -2.37
C ASP A 28 44.42 39.43 -3.72
N ASN A 29 44.19 40.74 -3.91
CA ASN A 29 43.52 41.35 -5.07
C ASN A 29 42.09 40.83 -5.37
N CYS A 30 41.49 40.04 -4.46
CA CYS A 30 40.16 39.46 -4.66
C CYS A 30 39.00 40.33 -4.19
N LEU A 31 39.27 41.36 -3.40
CA LEU A 31 38.30 42.34 -2.98
C LEU A 31 38.67 43.69 -3.57
N GLN A 32 37.76 44.26 -4.35
CA GLN A 32 37.85 45.63 -4.81
C GLN A 32 36.97 46.52 -3.95
N PHE A 33 37.54 47.59 -3.40
CA PHE A 33 36.85 48.53 -2.54
C PHE A 33 36.76 49.90 -3.20
N THR A 34 35.63 50.57 -3.01
CA THR A 34 35.42 51.96 -3.43
C THR A 34 34.85 52.76 -2.26
N CYS A 35 35.44 53.92 -1.97
CA CYS A 35 34.86 54.88 -1.03
C CYS A 35 33.83 55.74 -1.75
N ALA A 36 32.57 55.69 -1.32
CA ALA A 36 31.50 56.52 -1.83
C ALA A 36 30.72 57.16 -0.67
N SER A 37 30.81 58.48 -0.55
CA SER A 37 30.15 59.31 0.45
C SER A 37 30.33 58.82 1.89
N GLY A 38 31.55 58.41 2.25
CA GLY A 38 31.88 57.89 3.58
C GLY A 38 31.53 56.42 3.82
N GLN A 39 31.04 55.70 2.80
CA GLN A 39 30.79 54.26 2.85
C GLN A 39 31.79 53.47 2.00
N VAL A 40 32.30 52.36 2.53
CA VAL A 40 33.13 51.41 1.79
C VAL A 40 32.22 50.42 1.08
N LEU A 41 32.25 50.42 -0.26
CA LEU A 41 31.57 49.43 -1.09
C LEU A 41 32.61 48.40 -1.54
N GLY A 42 32.44 47.15 -1.14
CA GLY A 42 33.31 46.03 -1.51
C GLY A 42 32.66 45.12 -2.56
N LEU A 43 33.42 44.73 -3.56
CA LEU A 43 33.05 43.72 -4.55
C LEU A 43 34.03 42.54 -4.46
N THR A 44 33.50 41.34 -4.29
CA THR A 44 34.29 40.11 -4.22
C THR A 44 34.33 39.44 -5.57
N GLU A 45 35.53 39.20 -6.07
CA GLU A 45 35.76 38.39 -7.26
C GLU A 45 35.84 36.91 -6.84
N LEU A 46 34.94 36.08 -7.38
CA LEU A 46 34.89 34.65 -7.11
C LEU A 46 35.54 33.88 -8.27
N CYS A 47 36.61 33.15 -7.97
CA CYS A 47 37.31 32.34 -8.96
C CYS A 47 36.57 31.01 -9.19
N VAL A 48 36.05 30.82 -10.40
CA VAL A 48 35.51 29.54 -10.85
C VAL A 48 36.66 28.56 -11.02
N HIS A 49 36.72 27.53 -10.18
CA HIS A 49 37.71 26.46 -10.32
C HIS A 49 37.32 25.54 -11.48
N VAL A 50 37.87 25.81 -12.65
CA VAL A 50 37.75 24.92 -13.81
C VAL A 50 38.89 23.92 -13.73
N PHE A 51 38.60 22.68 -13.33
CA PHE A 51 39.60 21.61 -13.34
C PHE A 51 39.87 21.18 -14.78
N LEU A 52 40.98 21.68 -15.34
CA LEU A 52 41.46 21.32 -16.68
C LEU A 52 42.61 20.30 -16.54
N PRO A 53 42.42 19.04 -16.97
CA PRO A 53 43.46 18.02 -16.92
C PRO A 53 44.68 18.43 -17.74
N GLY A 54 45.88 18.36 -17.15
CA GLY A 54 47.13 18.76 -17.79
C GLY A 54 47.47 20.26 -17.68
N CYS A 55 46.68 21.03 -16.92
CA CYS A 55 46.95 22.42 -16.61
C CYS A 55 47.35 22.58 -15.14
N VAL A 56 48.46 23.28 -14.90
CA VAL A 56 48.92 23.62 -13.55
C VAL A 56 48.48 25.06 -13.24
N PRO A 57 47.81 25.31 -12.11
CA PRO A 57 47.47 26.67 -11.70
C PRO A 57 48.76 27.44 -11.38
N GLN A 58 48.88 28.64 -11.94
CA GLN A 58 49.98 29.55 -11.76
C GLN A 58 49.44 30.84 -11.15
N THR A 59 49.95 31.19 -9.97
CA THR A 59 49.64 32.46 -9.33
C THR A 59 50.31 33.60 -10.10
N VAL A 60 49.51 34.56 -10.56
CA VAL A 60 50.00 35.74 -11.25
C VAL A 60 49.96 36.91 -10.27
N PRO A 61 51.11 37.56 -9.97
CA PRO A 61 51.13 38.73 -9.11
C PRO A 61 50.18 39.82 -9.63
N GLY A 62 49.26 40.29 -8.79
CA GLY A 62 48.31 41.35 -9.14
C GLY A 62 46.94 40.88 -9.65
N GLN A 63 46.71 39.56 -9.73
CA GLN A 63 45.41 38.99 -10.07
C GLN A 63 44.82 38.19 -8.90
N CYS A 64 43.50 38.24 -8.76
CA CYS A 64 42.79 37.40 -7.79
C CYS A 64 42.83 35.91 -8.19
N CYS A 65 42.58 35.62 -9.47
CA CYS A 65 42.45 34.24 -9.94
C CYS A 65 43.76 33.71 -10.55
N PRO A 66 44.06 32.41 -10.35
CA PRO A 66 45.22 31.80 -10.97
C PRO A 66 45.02 31.65 -12.48
N ASP A 67 46.08 31.86 -13.25
CA ASP A 67 46.13 31.46 -14.65
C ASP A 67 46.42 29.96 -14.73
N TYR A 68 45.94 29.29 -15.78
CA TYR A 68 46.17 27.86 -15.97
C TYR A 68 47.15 27.63 -17.12
N ASN A 69 48.33 27.11 -16.79
CA ASN A 69 49.33 26.74 -17.80
C ASN A 69 49.11 25.31 -18.28
N CYS A 70 48.49 25.17 -19.45
CA CYS A 70 48.20 23.89 -20.09
C CYS A 70 49.32 23.52 -21.06
N THR A 71 50.23 22.63 -20.66
CA THR A 71 51.43 22.27 -21.46
C THR A 71 51.25 21.02 -22.33
N SER A 72 50.05 20.42 -22.44
CA SER A 72 49.88 19.13 -23.13
C SER A 72 49.10 19.25 -24.44
N ILE A 73 49.83 19.25 -25.55
CA ILE A 73 49.37 18.86 -26.90
C ILE A 73 49.30 17.31 -26.94
N GLY A 74 48.56 16.71 -26.00
CA GLY A 74 48.46 15.26 -25.81
C GLY A 74 47.01 14.77 -25.88
N PRO A 75 46.80 13.47 -26.10
CA PRO A 75 45.46 12.88 -26.05
C PRO A 75 44.83 13.12 -24.67
N ARG A 76 43.59 13.63 -24.65
CA ARG A 76 42.88 13.95 -23.40
C ARG A 76 42.29 12.71 -22.74
N ASP A 77 42.42 12.64 -21.42
CA ASP A 77 41.71 11.70 -20.56
C ASP A 77 40.24 12.12 -20.39
N CYS A 78 39.38 11.16 -20.05
CA CYS A 78 37.95 11.39 -19.88
C CYS A 78 37.56 11.40 -18.41
N VAL A 79 36.63 12.28 -18.03
CA VAL A 79 36.11 12.35 -16.66
C VAL A 79 34.69 11.83 -16.66
N ARG A 80 34.40 10.83 -15.81
CA ARG A 80 33.06 10.26 -15.63
C ARG A 80 32.20 11.18 -14.75
N PRO A 81 30.86 11.03 -14.78
CA PRO A 81 29.95 11.79 -13.92
C PRO A 81 30.20 11.63 -12.41
N ASP A 82 30.82 10.53 -12.00
CA ASP A 82 31.21 10.24 -10.61
C ASP A 82 32.56 10.90 -10.20
N GLY A 83 33.19 11.66 -11.10
CA GLY A 83 34.48 12.31 -10.89
C GLY A 83 35.69 11.41 -11.11
N SER A 84 35.51 10.13 -11.46
CA SER A 84 36.63 9.23 -11.78
C SER A 84 37.24 9.53 -13.15
N VAL A 85 38.56 9.31 -13.28
CA VAL A 85 39.33 9.62 -14.49
C VAL A 85 39.67 8.34 -15.26
N LEU A 86 39.30 8.32 -16.54
CA LEU A 86 39.62 7.26 -17.49
C LEU A 86 40.75 7.71 -18.42
N PRO A 87 41.89 7.00 -18.46
CA PRO A 87 42.96 7.30 -19.40
C PRO A 87 42.50 7.24 -20.85
N HIS A 88 43.08 8.07 -21.72
CA HIS A 88 42.90 7.96 -23.17
C HIS A 88 43.16 6.53 -23.67
N GLY A 89 42.24 5.98 -24.47
CA GLY A 89 42.32 4.64 -25.03
C GLY A 89 41.90 3.52 -24.06
N SER A 90 41.39 3.87 -22.87
CA SER A 90 40.84 2.88 -21.94
C SER A 90 39.45 2.40 -22.39
N HIS A 91 39.21 1.11 -22.12
CA HIS A 91 37.91 0.46 -22.27
C HIS A 91 37.60 -0.24 -20.94
N VAL A 92 36.46 0.09 -20.34
CA VAL A 92 36.02 -0.51 -19.08
C VAL A 92 34.61 -1.03 -19.25
N ILE A 93 34.39 -2.24 -18.75
CA ILE A 93 33.08 -2.88 -18.74
C ILE A 93 32.45 -2.57 -17.38
N ASP A 94 31.30 -1.91 -17.39
CA ASP A 94 30.40 -1.83 -16.25
C ASP A 94 29.51 -3.08 -16.28
N GLU A 95 29.85 -4.06 -15.45
CA GLU A 95 29.15 -5.35 -15.35
C GLU A 95 27.70 -5.18 -14.85
N THR A 96 27.42 -4.17 -14.01
CA THR A 96 26.07 -3.94 -13.48
C THR A 96 25.08 -3.41 -14.49
N ARG A 97 25.57 -2.72 -15.53
CA ARG A 97 24.72 -2.14 -16.58
C ARG A 97 25.04 -2.64 -17.98
N CYS A 98 25.90 -3.66 -18.09
CA CYS A 98 26.36 -4.20 -19.37
C CYS A 98 26.80 -3.10 -20.35
N LEU A 99 27.61 -2.15 -19.85
CA LEU A 99 28.01 -0.96 -20.58
C LEU A 99 29.51 -1.00 -20.85
N VAL A 100 29.90 -0.88 -22.11
CA VAL A 100 31.30 -0.62 -22.48
C VAL A 100 31.50 0.89 -22.52
N ILE A 101 32.33 1.39 -21.61
CA ILE A 101 32.75 2.79 -21.56
C ILE A 101 34.14 2.88 -22.19
N SER A 102 34.25 3.63 -23.29
CA SER A 102 35.52 3.89 -23.96
C SER A 102 35.90 5.37 -23.87
N CYS A 103 37.17 5.67 -23.57
CA CYS A 103 37.67 7.04 -23.58
C CYS A 103 38.46 7.32 -24.87
N THR A 104 37.98 8.25 -25.70
CA THR A 104 38.70 8.73 -26.89
C THR A 104 38.83 10.24 -26.87
N ASN A 105 40.06 10.71 -26.67
CA ASN A 105 40.47 12.11 -26.67
C ASN A 105 39.52 13.05 -25.87
N GLY A 106 39.26 12.70 -24.62
CA GLY A 106 38.37 13.45 -23.72
C GLY A 106 36.88 13.24 -23.95
N THR A 107 36.49 12.39 -24.91
CA THR A 107 35.09 12.03 -25.18
C THR A 107 34.82 10.62 -24.64
N LEU A 108 33.79 10.50 -23.81
CA LEU A 108 33.25 9.21 -23.39
C LEU A 108 32.33 8.67 -24.48
N GLY A 109 32.66 7.49 -24.98
CA GLY A 109 31.75 6.65 -25.75
C GLY A 109 31.13 5.61 -24.83
N GLU A 110 29.81 5.48 -24.89
CA GLU A 110 29.04 4.49 -24.14
C GLU A 110 28.31 3.57 -25.12
N ILE A 111 28.53 2.27 -24.99
CA ILE A 111 27.87 1.27 -25.83
C ILE A 111 27.21 0.26 -24.90
N VAL A 112 25.89 0.15 -25.01
CA VAL A 112 25.12 -0.90 -24.32
C VAL A 112 25.37 -2.21 -25.07
N VAL A 113 25.79 -3.23 -24.33
CA VAL A 113 25.95 -4.58 -24.87
C VAL A 113 24.59 -5.27 -24.82
N GLU A 114 24.02 -5.54 -25.99
CA GLU A 114 22.82 -6.36 -26.12
C GLU A 114 23.20 -7.85 -25.99
N CYS A 115 22.69 -8.52 -24.96
CA CYS A 115 22.93 -9.95 -24.77
C CYS A 115 22.03 -10.80 -25.66
N PRO A 116 22.54 -11.92 -26.19
CA PRO A 116 21.74 -12.80 -27.03
C PRO A 116 20.57 -13.40 -26.24
N PRO A 117 19.41 -13.62 -26.88
CA PRO A 117 18.30 -14.33 -26.24
C PRO A 117 18.68 -15.79 -25.96
N PRO A 118 17.99 -16.46 -25.02
CA PRO A 118 18.20 -17.87 -24.75
C PRO A 118 17.99 -18.71 -26.02
N PRO A 119 18.84 -19.72 -26.28
CA PRO A 119 18.79 -20.50 -27.51
C PRO A 119 17.54 -21.37 -27.64
N ARG A 120 16.91 -21.76 -26.52
CA ARG A 120 15.61 -22.43 -26.46
C ARG A 120 14.89 -22.12 -25.14
N PRO A 121 13.55 -22.32 -25.07
CA PRO A 121 12.83 -22.29 -23.81
C PRO A 121 13.41 -23.29 -22.81
N GLY A 122 13.43 -22.94 -21.53
CA GLY A 122 13.94 -23.81 -20.45
C GLY A 122 15.43 -23.67 -20.13
N CYS A 123 16.19 -22.84 -20.86
CA CYS A 123 17.57 -22.54 -20.48
C CYS A 123 17.63 -21.50 -19.36
N VAL A 124 18.48 -21.74 -18.36
CA VAL A 124 18.71 -20.86 -17.22
C VAL A 124 19.97 -20.02 -17.46
N PRO A 125 19.95 -18.68 -17.26
CA PRO A 125 21.14 -17.86 -17.35
C PRO A 125 22.11 -18.19 -16.20
N VAL A 126 23.39 -18.28 -16.54
CA VAL A 126 24.51 -18.51 -15.64
C VAL A 126 25.48 -17.34 -15.81
N GLU A 127 25.56 -16.52 -14.77
CA GLU A 127 26.50 -15.39 -14.69
C GLU A 127 27.94 -15.90 -14.73
N GLN A 128 28.77 -15.25 -15.54
CA GLN A 128 30.20 -15.57 -15.64
C GLN A 128 31.05 -14.40 -15.16
N PRO A 129 32.11 -14.64 -14.37
CA PRO A 129 33.02 -13.59 -13.97
C PRO A 129 33.72 -12.97 -15.18
N ASN A 130 33.77 -11.63 -15.24
CA ASN A 130 34.33 -10.84 -16.34
C ASN A 130 33.57 -10.94 -17.68
N SER A 131 32.32 -11.42 -17.69
CA SER A 131 31.44 -11.35 -18.85
C SER A 131 30.21 -10.52 -18.51
N CYS A 132 29.86 -9.59 -19.38
CA CYS A 132 28.60 -8.86 -19.24
C CYS A 132 27.40 -9.78 -19.57
N CYS A 133 27.54 -10.68 -20.56
CA CYS A 133 26.42 -11.54 -20.94
C CYS A 133 26.48 -12.90 -20.23
N PRO A 134 25.33 -13.40 -19.75
CA PRO A 134 25.26 -14.71 -19.15
C PRO A 134 25.41 -15.78 -20.23
N THR A 135 25.93 -16.93 -19.83
CA THR A 135 25.79 -18.15 -20.62
C THR A 135 24.51 -18.88 -20.25
N PHE A 136 23.91 -19.61 -21.18
CA PHE A 136 22.67 -20.33 -20.93
C PHE A 136 22.95 -21.81 -20.69
N PHE A 137 22.61 -22.32 -19.50
CA PHE A 137 22.60 -23.75 -19.22
C PHE A 137 21.23 -24.31 -19.60
N CYS A 138 21.21 -25.24 -20.55
CA CYS A 138 19.98 -25.83 -21.05
C CYS A 138 19.89 -27.29 -20.57
N PRO A 139 18.76 -27.73 -19.99
CA PRO A 139 18.53 -29.14 -19.66
C PRO A 139 18.59 -30.00 -20.93
N GLU A 140 18.94 -31.28 -20.81
CA GLU A 140 19.07 -32.17 -21.97
C GLU A 140 17.73 -32.31 -22.71
N PRO A 141 17.74 -32.42 -24.06
CA PRO A 141 16.50 -32.56 -24.82
C PRO A 141 15.71 -33.80 -24.36
N GLY A 142 14.49 -33.58 -23.85
CA GLY A 142 13.61 -34.62 -23.33
C GLY A 142 13.22 -34.49 -21.85
N GLN A 143 13.76 -33.50 -21.11
CA GLN A 143 13.41 -33.27 -19.70
C GLN A 143 12.25 -32.28 -19.49
N ASP A 144 11.81 -31.61 -20.56
CA ASP A 144 10.62 -30.75 -20.54
C ASP A 144 9.36 -31.58 -20.73
N CYS A 145 8.27 -31.16 -20.10
CA CYS A 145 6.98 -31.81 -20.19
C CYS A 145 6.03 -30.99 -21.06
N ALA A 146 4.95 -31.60 -21.53
CA ALA A 146 3.81 -30.87 -22.05
C ALA A 146 2.59 -31.21 -21.19
N ASP A 147 1.80 -30.20 -20.84
CA ASP A 147 0.50 -30.44 -20.22
C ASP A 147 -0.47 -31.14 -21.21
N PRO A 148 -1.64 -31.62 -20.77
CA PRO A 148 -2.61 -32.27 -21.66
C PRO A 148 -3.12 -31.39 -22.82
N ASN A 149 -2.92 -30.06 -22.74
CA ASN A 149 -3.27 -29.10 -23.78
C ASN A 149 -2.09 -28.81 -24.73
N GLY A 150 -0.95 -29.46 -24.55
CA GLY A 150 0.26 -29.27 -25.36
C GLY A 150 1.06 -28.03 -24.97
N VAL A 151 0.79 -27.41 -23.82
CA VAL A 151 1.58 -26.28 -23.32
C VAL A 151 2.88 -26.80 -22.71
N PRO A 152 4.06 -26.31 -23.16
CA PRO A 152 5.33 -26.76 -22.63
C PRO A 152 5.51 -26.30 -21.17
N LEU A 153 5.94 -27.21 -20.31
CA LEU A 153 6.40 -26.98 -18.96
C LEU A 153 7.89 -27.27 -18.88
N VAL A 154 8.63 -26.33 -18.29
CA VAL A 154 10.08 -26.47 -18.08
C VAL A 154 10.34 -27.49 -16.98
N HIS A 155 11.43 -28.24 -17.12
CA HIS A 155 11.92 -29.14 -16.07
C HIS A 155 11.98 -28.46 -14.68
N ASN A 156 11.50 -29.17 -13.66
CA ASN A 156 11.45 -28.76 -12.25
C ASN A 156 10.65 -27.46 -12.00
N THR A 157 9.63 -27.22 -12.82
CA THR A 157 8.68 -26.11 -12.64
C THR A 157 7.25 -26.61 -12.44
N SER A 158 6.44 -25.77 -11.80
CA SER A 158 5.01 -26.01 -11.63
C SER A 158 4.19 -24.89 -12.25
N ARG A 159 3.03 -25.25 -12.79
CA ARG A 159 2.07 -24.34 -13.42
C ARG A 159 0.68 -24.64 -12.91
N ILE A 160 -0.09 -23.58 -12.65
CA ILE A 160 -1.51 -23.70 -12.33
C ILE A 160 -2.33 -23.57 -13.62
N SER A 161 -3.35 -24.40 -13.77
CA SER A 161 -4.36 -24.32 -14.84
C SER A 161 -5.12 -22.99 -14.80
N THR A 162 -5.80 -22.67 -15.91
CA THR A 162 -6.61 -21.45 -16.02
C THR A 162 -7.78 -21.38 -15.04
N ASP A 163 -8.31 -22.54 -14.64
CA ASP A 163 -9.36 -22.66 -13.63
C ASP A 163 -8.82 -22.59 -12.19
N GLY A 164 -7.49 -22.53 -12.00
CA GLY A 164 -6.87 -22.46 -10.68
C GLY A 164 -6.80 -23.79 -9.92
N CYS A 165 -7.43 -24.86 -10.42
CA CYS A 165 -7.66 -26.10 -9.66
C CYS A 165 -6.67 -27.22 -9.93
N THR A 166 -5.90 -27.14 -11.02
CA THR A 166 -4.94 -28.18 -11.39
C THR A 166 -3.53 -27.61 -11.36
N ILE A 167 -2.65 -28.28 -10.63
CA ILE A 167 -1.23 -27.99 -10.58
C ILE A 167 -0.50 -29.04 -11.40
N TYR A 168 0.12 -28.60 -12.49
CA TYR A 168 1.00 -29.40 -13.33
C TYR A 168 2.43 -29.20 -12.84
N THR A 169 3.13 -30.26 -12.48
CA THR A 169 4.54 -30.21 -12.08
C THR A 169 5.36 -31.10 -12.99
N CYS A 170 6.38 -30.53 -13.63
CA CYS A 170 7.26 -31.28 -14.51
C CYS A 170 8.54 -31.66 -13.75
N PHE A 171 8.87 -32.94 -13.71
CA PHE A 171 10.12 -33.42 -13.14
C PHE A 171 10.71 -34.50 -14.04
N ASP A 172 11.94 -34.28 -14.54
CA ASP A 172 12.66 -35.20 -15.44
C ASP A 172 11.84 -35.76 -16.62
N GLY A 173 11.04 -34.91 -17.27
CA GLY A 173 10.17 -35.31 -18.39
C GLY A 173 8.89 -36.05 -17.97
N GLU A 174 8.66 -36.26 -16.67
CA GLU A 174 7.44 -36.80 -16.11
C GLU A 174 6.51 -35.68 -15.63
N LEU A 175 5.27 -35.69 -16.12
CA LEU A 175 4.24 -34.75 -15.70
C LEU A 175 3.48 -35.32 -14.49
N SER A 176 3.67 -34.72 -13.34
CA SER A 176 2.84 -34.94 -12.15
C SER A 176 1.68 -33.97 -12.14
N VAL A 177 0.47 -34.47 -11.89
CA VAL A 177 -0.77 -33.69 -11.91
C VAL A 177 -1.46 -33.82 -10.56
N THR A 178 -1.68 -32.68 -9.90
CA THR A 178 -2.42 -32.61 -8.63
C THR A 178 -3.64 -31.71 -8.83
N SER A 179 -4.80 -32.15 -8.36
CA SER A 179 -6.04 -31.37 -8.41
C SER A 179 -6.55 -31.05 -7.00
N GLU A 180 -7.07 -29.84 -6.80
CA GLU A 180 -7.79 -29.43 -5.60
C GLU A 180 -9.29 -29.44 -5.87
N GLU A 181 -10.07 -29.99 -4.93
CA GLU A 181 -11.53 -29.97 -4.96
C GLU A 181 -12.06 -29.02 -3.88
N CYS A 182 -13.12 -28.26 -4.20
CA CYS A 182 -13.71 -27.34 -3.23
C CYS A 182 -14.59 -28.07 -2.22
N ILE A 183 -14.52 -27.64 -0.96
CA ILE A 183 -15.26 -28.25 0.15
C ILE A 183 -16.75 -27.90 0.08
N GLU A 184 -17.60 -28.93 0.08
CA GLU A 184 -19.04 -28.84 0.34
C GLU A 184 -19.34 -29.29 1.80
N PRO A 185 -20.31 -28.68 2.51
CA PRO A 185 -21.32 -27.73 2.04
C PRO A 185 -20.89 -26.25 2.10
N TYR A 186 -21.45 -25.46 1.18
CA TYR A 186 -21.31 -24.01 1.18
C TYR A 186 -21.83 -23.38 2.49
N PRO A 187 -21.25 -22.26 2.94
CA PRO A 187 -21.66 -21.62 4.19
C PRO A 187 -23.16 -21.26 4.17
N PRO A 188 -23.89 -21.50 5.28
CA PRO A 188 -25.32 -21.18 5.37
C PRO A 188 -25.57 -19.67 5.30
N GLY A 189 -26.61 -19.24 4.58
CA GLY A 189 -27.06 -17.84 4.50
C GLY A 189 -26.84 -17.16 3.14
N ASN A 190 -27.05 -15.84 3.08
CA ASN A 190 -26.96 -15.01 1.86
C ASN A 190 -25.51 -14.68 1.45
N CYS A 191 -24.62 -15.68 1.44
CA CYS A 191 -23.24 -15.49 1.03
C CYS A 191 -23.13 -15.64 -0.50
N LEU A 192 -22.60 -14.62 -1.17
CA LEU A 192 -22.37 -14.67 -2.61
C LEU A 192 -20.94 -15.21 -2.89
N PRO A 193 -20.80 -16.18 -3.80
CA PRO A 193 -19.47 -16.64 -4.21
C PRO A 193 -18.76 -15.54 -5.01
N VAL A 194 -17.49 -15.32 -4.70
CA VAL A 194 -16.59 -14.39 -5.36
C VAL A 194 -15.48 -15.20 -6.02
N PHE A 195 -15.51 -15.26 -7.35
CA PHE A 195 -14.53 -15.97 -8.15
C PHE A 195 -13.34 -15.06 -8.46
N THR A 196 -12.15 -15.47 -8.05
CA THR A 196 -10.90 -14.77 -8.37
C THR A 196 -10.19 -15.52 -9.49
N PRO A 197 -9.79 -14.86 -10.60
CA PRO A 197 -9.03 -15.53 -11.66
C PRO A 197 -7.76 -16.20 -11.11
N GLY A 198 -7.57 -17.48 -11.43
CA GLY A 198 -6.42 -18.26 -10.98
C GLY A 198 -6.52 -18.85 -9.57
N VAL A 199 -7.65 -18.69 -8.88
CA VAL A 199 -7.94 -19.34 -7.60
C VAL A 199 -8.97 -20.44 -7.83
N CYS A 200 -8.67 -21.67 -7.40
CA CYS A 200 -9.55 -22.82 -7.61
C CYS A 200 -10.94 -22.60 -7.00
N CYS A 201 -10.98 -22.23 -5.72
CA CYS A 201 -12.22 -22.14 -4.97
C CYS A 201 -12.68 -20.69 -4.75
N PRO A 202 -13.98 -20.42 -4.86
CA PRO A 202 -14.50 -19.08 -4.61
C PRO A 202 -14.31 -18.71 -3.14
N SER A 203 -14.03 -17.44 -2.88
CA SER A 203 -14.24 -16.88 -1.55
C SER A 203 -15.72 -16.52 -1.40
N PHE A 204 -16.22 -16.45 -0.16
CA PHE A 204 -17.62 -16.11 0.10
C PHE A 204 -17.70 -14.71 0.70
N ASN A 205 -18.46 -13.83 0.04
CA ASN A 205 -18.77 -12.53 0.58
C ASN A 205 -20.14 -12.57 1.26
N CYS A 206 -20.11 -12.57 2.59
CA CYS A 206 -21.28 -12.50 3.43
C CYS A 206 -21.46 -11.03 3.89
N SER A 207 -21.88 -10.15 2.97
CA SER A 207 -22.11 -8.71 3.25
C SER A 207 -23.56 -8.39 3.68
N GLY A 208 -24.39 -9.40 3.92
CA GLY A 208 -25.73 -9.23 4.46
C GLY A 208 -25.79 -9.68 5.91
N PRO A 209 -26.65 -9.07 6.75
CA PRO A 209 -26.87 -9.60 8.08
C PRO A 209 -27.38 -11.04 7.96
N ALA A 210 -26.80 -11.95 8.74
CA ALA A 210 -27.04 -13.37 8.53
C ALA A 210 -28.50 -13.75 8.88
N ASP A 211 -29.10 -14.57 8.01
CA ASP A 211 -30.36 -15.27 8.31
C ASP A 211 -30.07 -16.37 9.34
N CYS A 212 -31.09 -16.74 10.13
CA CYS A 212 -30.93 -17.76 11.17
C CYS A 212 -31.53 -19.09 10.72
N GLU A 213 -30.85 -20.20 11.00
CA GLU A 213 -31.43 -21.54 10.85
C GLU A 213 -32.07 -21.96 12.17
N ASP A 214 -33.39 -22.19 12.17
CA ASP A 214 -34.09 -22.66 13.36
C ASP A 214 -33.84 -24.16 13.63
N PRO A 215 -34.17 -24.69 14.83
CA PRO A 215 -33.95 -26.11 15.15
C PRO A 215 -34.67 -27.12 14.23
N SER A 216 -35.57 -26.66 13.35
CA SER A 216 -36.23 -27.48 12.35
C SER A 216 -35.57 -27.42 10.96
N GLY A 217 -34.43 -26.73 10.84
CA GLY A 217 -33.69 -26.52 9.59
C GLY A 217 -34.32 -25.46 8.68
N GLN A 218 -35.28 -24.67 9.17
CA GLN A 218 -35.91 -23.61 8.38
C GLN A 218 -35.11 -22.31 8.49
N ILE A 219 -34.78 -21.72 7.33
CA ILE A 219 -34.10 -20.42 7.26
C ILE A 219 -35.09 -19.29 7.55
N ARG A 220 -34.74 -18.45 8.52
CA ARG A 220 -35.50 -17.31 9.01
C ARG A 220 -34.78 -16.01 8.62
N PRO A 221 -35.47 -15.06 7.96
CA PRO A 221 -34.85 -13.81 7.55
C PRO A 221 -34.26 -13.03 8.72
N HIS A 222 -33.17 -12.31 8.49
CA HIS A 222 -32.66 -11.34 9.45
C HIS A 222 -33.77 -10.40 9.96
N ASN A 223 -33.78 -10.14 11.26
CA ASN A 223 -34.77 -9.28 11.95
C ASN A 223 -36.21 -9.84 11.93
N SER A 224 -36.41 -11.09 11.54
CA SER A 224 -37.69 -11.78 11.69
C SER A 224 -37.95 -12.22 13.13
N ASN A 225 -39.23 -12.31 13.49
CA ASN A 225 -39.71 -12.93 14.72
C ASN A 225 -40.70 -14.03 14.38
N TRP A 226 -40.73 -15.07 15.21
CA TRP A 226 -41.70 -16.15 15.10
C TRP A 226 -41.95 -16.78 16.46
N THR A 227 -43.03 -17.54 16.55
CA THR A 227 -43.42 -18.22 17.78
C THR A 227 -43.36 -19.73 17.57
N SER A 228 -42.97 -20.47 18.60
CA SER A 228 -43.08 -21.93 18.65
C SER A 228 -44.52 -22.40 18.37
N ALA A 229 -44.66 -23.67 17.97
CA ALA A 229 -45.97 -24.26 17.67
C ALA A 229 -46.92 -24.30 18.87
N ASP A 230 -46.39 -24.34 20.09
CA ASP A 230 -47.14 -24.24 21.35
C ASP A 230 -47.48 -22.78 21.73
N GLY A 231 -47.01 -21.80 20.98
CA GLY A 231 -47.25 -20.39 21.20
C GLY A 231 -46.41 -19.76 22.31
N CYS A 232 -45.59 -20.53 23.04
CA CYS A 232 -44.97 -20.08 24.29
C CYS A 232 -43.57 -19.51 24.19
N THR A 233 -42.82 -19.85 23.15
CA THR A 233 -41.46 -19.31 22.94
C THR A 233 -41.48 -18.38 21.75
N VAL A 234 -41.10 -17.12 21.99
CA VAL A 234 -40.88 -16.14 20.93
C VAL A 234 -39.40 -16.17 20.57
N TYR A 235 -39.12 -16.42 19.30
CA TYR A 235 -37.79 -16.37 18.74
C TYR A 235 -37.61 -15.09 17.95
N LYS A 236 -36.40 -14.55 18.00
CA LYS A 236 -35.96 -13.42 17.18
C LYS A 236 -34.64 -13.77 16.52
N CYS A 237 -34.58 -13.60 15.20
CA CYS A 237 -33.34 -13.70 14.46
C CYS A 237 -32.66 -12.33 14.40
N PHE A 238 -31.43 -12.24 14.87
CA PHE A 238 -30.59 -11.08 14.65
C PHE A 238 -29.17 -11.53 14.31
N ASP A 239 -28.74 -11.17 13.12
CA ASP A 239 -27.41 -11.44 12.56
C ASP A 239 -26.91 -12.89 12.78
N GLY A 240 -27.71 -13.87 12.33
CA GLY A 240 -27.41 -15.30 12.46
C GLY A 240 -27.60 -15.88 13.86
N VAL A 241 -27.89 -15.05 14.87
CA VAL A 241 -28.11 -15.47 16.26
C VAL A 241 -29.59 -15.51 16.57
N ILE A 242 -30.07 -16.68 17.03
CA ILE A 242 -31.43 -16.84 17.56
C ILE A 242 -31.44 -16.48 19.04
N SER A 243 -32.18 -15.42 19.37
CA SER A 243 -32.57 -15.12 20.74
C SER A 243 -33.97 -15.68 21.01
N SER A 244 -34.17 -16.30 22.18
CA SER A 244 -35.48 -16.81 22.58
C SER A 244 -35.93 -16.20 23.92
N SER A 245 -37.22 -15.94 24.03
CA SER A 245 -37.88 -15.56 25.28
C SER A 245 -39.14 -16.41 25.47
N ASN A 246 -39.38 -16.83 26.71
CA ASN A 246 -40.57 -17.60 27.06
C ASN A 246 -41.66 -16.68 27.61
N ILE A 247 -42.88 -16.87 27.12
CA ILE A 247 -44.09 -16.26 27.66
C ILE A 247 -44.44 -17.01 28.94
N VAL A 248 -44.41 -16.30 30.07
CA VAL A 248 -44.89 -16.84 31.35
C VAL A 248 -46.34 -16.41 31.51
N CYS A 249 -47.23 -17.39 31.70
CA CYS A 249 -48.63 -17.11 31.96
C CYS A 249 -48.81 -16.76 33.44
N ASP A 250 -49.26 -15.54 33.70
CA ASP A 250 -49.74 -15.17 35.03
C ASP A 250 -51.04 -15.95 35.29
N VAL A 251 -50.93 -17.00 36.12
CA VAL A 251 -52.09 -17.72 36.67
C VAL A 251 -52.79 -16.81 37.67
N ILE A 252 -53.58 -15.87 37.15
CA ILE A 252 -54.59 -15.20 37.95
C ILE A 252 -55.60 -16.28 38.32
N ALA A 253 -55.83 -16.44 39.63
CA ALA A 253 -56.87 -17.32 40.16
C ALA A 253 -58.18 -17.06 39.40
N SER A 254 -58.86 -18.13 39.00
CA SER A 254 -60.08 -18.06 38.18
C SER A 254 -60.98 -16.91 38.64
N PRO A 255 -61.39 -15.99 37.73
CA PRO A 255 -62.18 -14.82 38.11
C PRO A 255 -63.55 -15.18 38.71
N SER A 256 -64.00 -16.44 38.56
CA SER A 256 -65.20 -17.00 39.18
C SER A 256 -65.07 -18.53 39.32
N PRO A 257 -65.66 -19.18 40.34
CA PRO A 257 -65.68 -20.64 40.47
C PRO A 257 -66.29 -21.38 39.28
N ASP A 258 -67.08 -20.71 38.44
CA ASP A 258 -67.74 -21.32 37.28
C ASP A 258 -66.94 -21.20 35.97
N CYS A 259 -65.78 -20.53 35.98
CA CYS A 259 -64.95 -20.41 34.78
C CYS A 259 -64.04 -21.62 34.61
N VAL A 260 -63.98 -22.16 33.40
CA VAL A 260 -63.10 -23.28 33.03
C VAL A 260 -61.98 -22.74 32.16
N SER A 261 -60.74 -23.15 32.43
CA SER A 261 -59.61 -22.85 31.55
C SER A 261 -59.68 -23.70 30.28
N VAL A 262 -59.62 -23.04 29.14
CA VAL A 262 -59.64 -23.63 27.81
C VAL A 262 -58.30 -23.35 27.14
N ASN A 263 -57.58 -24.40 26.79
CA ASN A 263 -56.35 -24.30 26.00
C ASN A 263 -56.71 -24.19 24.52
N ILE A 264 -56.27 -23.11 23.88
CA ILE A 264 -56.48 -22.89 22.46
C ILE A 264 -55.18 -23.27 21.72
N PRO A 265 -55.23 -24.17 20.71
CA PRO A 265 -54.05 -24.52 19.92
C PRO A 265 -53.38 -23.29 19.30
N GLY A 266 -52.05 -23.20 19.45
CA GLY A 266 -51.25 -22.06 18.96
C GLY A 266 -51.22 -20.84 19.89
N GLN A 267 -51.86 -20.91 21.06
CA GLN A 267 -51.83 -19.86 22.07
C GLN A 267 -51.15 -20.37 23.34
N CYS A 268 -50.16 -19.64 23.86
CA CYS A 268 -49.41 -20.10 25.04
C CYS A 268 -50.29 -20.21 26.29
N CYS A 269 -51.13 -19.20 26.52
CA CYS A 269 -51.89 -19.09 27.75
C CYS A 269 -53.34 -19.51 27.57
N PRO A 270 -53.92 -20.23 28.55
CA PRO A 270 -55.34 -20.61 28.52
C PRO A 270 -56.24 -19.39 28.56
N VAL A 271 -57.38 -19.49 27.89
CA VAL A 271 -58.48 -18.53 27.99
C VAL A 271 -59.53 -19.10 28.94
N TYR A 272 -60.15 -18.27 29.77
CA TYR A 272 -61.25 -18.71 30.64
C TYR A 272 -62.59 -18.60 29.93
N ASP A 273 -63.33 -19.70 29.86
CA ASP A 273 -64.72 -19.74 29.41
C ASP A 273 -65.65 -19.74 30.63
N CYS A 274 -66.52 -18.72 30.72
CA CYS A 274 -67.37 -18.49 31.89
C CYS A 274 -68.86 -18.50 31.47
N PRO A 275 -69.68 -19.45 31.98
CA PRO A 275 -71.03 -19.73 31.49
C PRO A 275 -72.08 -18.62 31.73
N HIS A 276 -71.76 -17.56 32.49
CA HIS A 276 -72.73 -16.51 32.87
C HIS A 276 -72.50 -15.11 32.27
N TYR A 277 -71.55 -14.93 31.35
CA TYR A 277 -71.39 -13.65 30.63
C TYR A 277 -72.08 -13.59 29.25
N GLY A 278 -72.94 -14.56 28.96
CA GLY A 278 -73.84 -14.53 27.81
C GLY A 278 -75.25 -14.08 28.22
N THR A 279 -75.49 -12.77 28.36
CA THR A 279 -76.74 -12.05 27.94
C THR A 279 -76.93 -10.70 28.65
N ARG A 280 -76.40 -9.61 28.06
CA ARG A 280 -77.14 -8.40 27.62
C ARG A 280 -76.18 -7.22 27.39
N GLY A 281 -76.28 -6.65 26.19
CA GLY A 281 -75.96 -5.24 25.96
C GLY A 281 -74.64 -4.99 25.24
N LYS A 282 -74.73 -4.64 23.96
CA LYS A 282 -73.70 -3.89 23.24
C LYS A 282 -73.28 -2.67 24.07
N SER A 283 -72.01 -2.60 24.48
CA SER A 283 -71.18 -1.44 24.21
C SER A 283 -69.78 -1.59 24.78
N ARG A 284 -68.84 -1.32 23.86
CA ARG A 284 -67.52 -0.72 24.08
C ARG A 284 -66.46 -1.65 24.67
N GLN A 285 -65.44 -1.86 23.84
CA GLN A 285 -64.05 -1.61 24.23
C GLN A 285 -63.82 -1.71 25.74
N ALA A 286 -63.52 -2.92 26.21
CA ALA A 286 -62.41 -3.03 27.14
C ALA A 286 -61.16 -2.69 26.31
N SER A 287 -60.92 -1.38 26.25
CA SER A 287 -59.69 -0.70 25.87
C SER A 287 -58.48 -1.58 26.26
N LEU A 288 -57.59 -1.94 25.34
CA LEU A 288 -56.43 -1.09 25.04
C LEU A 288 -56.07 -0.21 26.25
N HIS A 289 -55.08 -0.65 27.04
CA HIS A 289 -54.36 0.02 28.15
C HIS A 289 -54.47 -0.68 29.52
N SER A 290 -53.60 -1.69 29.66
CA SER A 290 -52.71 -1.98 30.80
C SER A 290 -52.57 -3.50 30.81
N ILE A 291 -51.48 -4.10 30.32
CA ILE A 291 -50.10 -3.78 30.67
C ILE A 291 -49.24 -3.71 29.40
N PHE A 292 -49.03 -2.49 28.92
CA PHE A 292 -47.83 -2.09 28.21
C PHE A 292 -46.71 -1.95 29.26
N SER A 293 -46.27 -3.05 29.87
CA SER A 293 -45.08 -3.08 30.73
C SER A 293 -44.34 -4.41 30.61
N CYS A 294 -43.81 -4.67 29.43
CA CYS A 294 -42.47 -5.24 29.28
C CYS A 294 -41.73 -4.49 28.15
N LEU A 295 -41.86 -3.16 28.16
CA LEU A 295 -40.90 -2.26 27.53
C LEU A 295 -40.15 -1.60 28.68
N ASN A 296 -39.24 -2.34 29.30
CA ASN A 296 -38.14 -1.68 29.97
C ASN A 296 -37.18 -1.20 28.88
N PHE A 297 -37.35 0.08 28.57
CA PHE A 297 -36.30 0.92 28.04
C PHE A 297 -35.07 0.77 28.95
N VAL A 298 -34.04 0.08 28.46
CA VAL A 298 -32.66 0.43 28.79
C VAL A 298 -32.11 1.15 27.57
N THR A 299 -32.33 2.46 27.50
CA THR A 299 -31.43 3.33 26.75
C THR A 299 -30.81 4.28 27.74
N MET A 300 -29.55 4.04 28.10
CA MET A 300 -28.50 5.05 28.16
C MET A 300 -27.21 4.38 28.64
N GLY A 301 -26.18 4.51 27.79
CA GLY A 301 -24.85 3.99 27.98
C GLY A 301 -23.96 4.19 26.75
N GLN A 302 -24.22 5.25 25.97
CA GLN A 302 -23.16 5.88 25.18
C GLN A 302 -22.55 6.95 26.08
N ASP A 303 -21.35 6.67 26.60
CA ASP A 303 -20.39 7.72 26.90
C ASP A 303 -19.22 7.55 25.94
N LEU A 304 -19.17 8.47 24.97
CA LEU A 304 -17.95 8.92 24.35
C LEU A 304 -17.13 9.65 25.41
N LEU A 305 -15.94 9.15 25.75
CA LEU A 305 -14.83 10.01 26.14
C LEU A 305 -13.56 9.55 25.44
N ALA A 306 -13.06 10.47 24.61
CA ALA A 306 -11.69 10.52 24.13
C ALA A 306 -10.73 10.93 25.27
N SER A 307 -9.42 10.77 24.99
CA SER A 307 -8.22 11.14 25.76
C SER A 307 -7.69 10.13 26.79
N ASN A 308 -6.76 9.27 26.37
CA ASN A 308 -5.31 9.52 26.45
C ASN A 308 -4.55 8.56 25.52
#